data_AF-A0AAU7WSK2-F1
#
_entry.id   AF-A0AAU7WSK2-F1
#
_cell.length_a   1.000
_cell.length_b   1.000
_cell.length_c   1.000
_cell.angle_alpha   90.00
_cell.angle_beta   90.00
_cell.angle_gamma   90.00
#
_symmetry.space_group_name_H-M   'P 1'
#
loop_
_entity.id
_entity.type
_entity.pdbx_description
1 polymer ?
#
loop_
_entity_poly.entity_id
_entity_poly.type
_entity_poly.pdbx_seq_one_letter_code
_entity_poly.pdbx_strand_id
1 'polypeptide(L)'
;MKRSKSYKRRHRGALLAVDRSDPVSNLKVLVSTSRARIAGLGVNHEWERVVWALCPTLFALTGKHIESVTLNFSLPQSLGAQPLQGGWADVARALFIQREREQHKSVSSHRTFVATIGYIQAVARNRGVEQLTPAILDQACQSLDQDIASPQERYKRHNIVSEFARRCSELGLCYVDLKGYIYDGRSRPSNYGGRSGRRLDDPALLTEQSSRIVAEPTFKVLGELFKQVPRDHKYRVYLLIITLLVSLGRRLSEITLLPKQRLEKRASGYYFSYLKLKAAQGSRQYELTSMPVMTEVVPLVEAVLLELNDTSAELYACAEEMCRTKGPDLRFLEGTADDEPLYKTRLLEMGFPSSVLSPGGWFGTRGMIKWDLAIPGVVKKNGFLFRQDVERYCREHYKSRMTQPLYMAGGRNYFIKDMLLLKWLGTSSGLTYAR
;
A
#
# COMPACT_ATOMS: atom_id res chain seq x y z
N MET A 1 26.61 17.30 37.17
CA MET A 1 25.72 16.16 37.51
C MET A 1 24.41 16.28 36.72
N LYS A 2 24.23 15.46 35.66
CA LYS A 2 22.99 15.47 34.86
C LYS A 2 21.93 14.61 35.54
N ARG A 3 20.84 15.25 36.00
CA ARG A 3 19.67 14.57 36.58
C ARG A 3 19.07 13.59 35.56
N SER A 4 19.09 12.30 35.92
CA SER A 4 18.36 11.24 35.24
C SER A 4 16.86 11.59 35.19
N LYS A 5 16.32 11.77 33.99
CA LYS A 5 14.87 11.87 33.79
C LYS A 5 14.27 10.48 34.01
N SER A 6 13.78 10.22 35.23
CA SER A 6 12.91 9.10 35.51
C SER A 6 11.61 9.27 34.72
N TYR A 7 11.38 8.42 33.72
CA TYR A 7 10.15 8.41 32.95
C TYR A 7 9.07 7.67 33.75
N LYS A 8 7.97 8.37 34.05
CA LYS A 8 6.79 7.81 34.71
C LYS A 8 6.23 6.66 33.87
N ARG A 9 6.31 5.43 34.41
CA ARG A 9 5.51 4.27 33.98
C ARG A 9 4.05 4.74 33.96
N ARG A 10 3.36 4.64 32.81
CA ARG A 10 1.91 4.91 32.78
C ARG A 10 1.25 3.89 33.71
N HIS A 11 0.83 4.36 34.89
CA HIS A 11 0.00 3.58 35.81
C HIS A 11 -1.32 3.31 35.09
N ARG A 12 -1.48 2.10 34.55
CA ARG A 12 -2.76 1.61 34.05
C ARG A 12 -3.30 0.68 35.13
N GLY A 13 -4.56 0.89 35.53
CA GLY A 13 -5.19 0.30 36.70
C GLY A 13 -4.98 -1.21 36.81
N ALA A 14 -5.04 -1.73 38.04
CA ALA A 14 -4.92 -3.14 38.34
C ALA A 14 -5.78 -3.96 37.37
N LEU A 15 -5.12 -4.65 36.44
CA LEU A 15 -5.77 -5.50 35.46
C LEU A 15 -6.36 -6.70 36.19
N LEU A 16 -7.60 -7.04 35.87
CA LEU A 16 -8.29 -8.24 36.39
C LEU A 16 -7.38 -9.46 36.34
N ALA A 17 -7.43 -10.29 37.38
CA ALA A 17 -6.76 -11.58 37.39
C ALA A 17 -7.32 -12.42 36.24
N VAL A 18 -6.49 -12.72 35.25
CA VAL A 18 -6.85 -13.59 34.12
C VAL A 18 -6.60 -15.02 34.54
N ASP A 19 -7.60 -15.88 34.39
CA ASP A 19 -7.47 -17.31 34.65
C ASP A 19 -6.54 -17.96 33.62
N ARG A 20 -5.54 -18.69 34.11
CA ARG A 20 -4.50 -19.37 33.34
C ARG A 20 -4.40 -20.85 33.67
N SER A 21 -5.34 -21.40 34.43
CA SER A 21 -5.35 -22.82 34.77
C SER A 21 -5.61 -23.71 33.55
N ASP A 22 -6.34 -23.20 32.55
CA ASP A 22 -6.62 -23.92 31.30
C ASP A 22 -6.41 -23.03 30.05
N PRO A 23 -5.14 -22.82 29.63
CA PRO A 23 -4.84 -22.02 28.44
C PRO A 23 -5.39 -22.60 27.14
N VAL A 24 -5.58 -23.92 27.08
CA VAL A 24 -6.09 -24.61 25.89
C VAL A 24 -7.58 -24.29 25.72
N SER A 25 -8.37 -24.31 26.79
CA SER A 25 -9.76 -23.86 26.77
C SER A 25 -9.87 -22.37 26.47
N ASN A 26 -9.02 -21.53 27.06
CA ASN A 26 -8.96 -20.09 26.76
C ASN A 26 -8.72 -19.85 25.26
N LEU A 27 -7.83 -20.62 24.63
CA LEU A 27 -7.61 -20.55 23.19
C LEU A 27 -8.86 -20.96 22.39
N LYS A 28 -9.55 -22.04 22.77
CA LYS A 28 -10.79 -22.46 22.10
C LYS A 28 -11.87 -21.37 22.17
N VAL A 29 -12.02 -20.72 23.32
CA VAL A 29 -12.96 -19.59 23.51
C VAL A 29 -12.55 -18.38 22.66
N LEU A 30 -11.26 -18.08 22.59
CA LEU A 30 -10.74 -17.01 21.74
C LEU A 30 -10.99 -17.30 20.26
N VAL A 31 -10.76 -18.54 19.81
CA VAL A 31 -11.00 -18.98 18.43
C VAL A 31 -12.48 -18.88 18.09
N SER A 32 -13.38 -19.41 18.91
CA SER A 32 -14.83 -19.36 18.67
C SER A 32 -15.33 -17.91 18.57
N THR A 33 -14.88 -17.04 19.49
CA THR A 33 -15.18 -15.61 19.48
C THR A 33 -14.64 -14.91 18.23
N SER A 34 -13.43 -15.29 17.79
CA SER A 34 -12.79 -14.70 16.61
C SER A 34 -13.44 -15.16 15.31
N ARG A 35 -13.85 -16.44 15.23
CA ARG A 35 -14.61 -17.00 14.11
C ARG A 35 -15.93 -16.27 13.92
N ALA A 36 -16.68 -16.00 15.00
CA ALA A 36 -17.92 -15.23 14.91
C ALA A 36 -17.70 -13.79 14.40
N ARG A 37 -16.51 -13.22 14.62
CA ARG A 37 -16.17 -11.84 14.27
C ARG A 37 -15.57 -11.68 12.88
N ILE A 38 -15.10 -12.76 12.25
CA ILE A 38 -14.40 -12.70 10.97
C ILE A 38 -15.29 -12.17 9.83
N ALA A 39 -16.59 -12.44 9.90
CA ALA A 39 -17.60 -11.93 8.97
C ALA A 39 -17.63 -10.39 8.93
N GLY A 40 -17.45 -9.74 10.09
CA GLY A 40 -17.39 -8.29 10.22
C GLY A 40 -16.14 -7.65 9.59
N LEU A 41 -15.12 -8.45 9.26
CA LEU A 41 -13.92 -8.02 8.55
C LEU A 41 -14.01 -8.28 7.03
N GLY A 42 -15.16 -8.76 6.54
CA GLY A 42 -15.38 -9.05 5.12
C GLY A 42 -14.58 -10.25 4.60
N VAL A 43 -14.08 -11.12 5.47
CA VAL A 43 -13.32 -12.32 5.09
C VAL A 43 -14.28 -13.50 5.09
N ASN A 44 -14.41 -14.19 3.95
CA ASN A 44 -15.26 -15.37 3.82
C ASN A 44 -14.40 -16.59 3.45
N HIS A 45 -13.82 -17.24 4.45
CA HIS A 45 -12.98 -18.42 4.28
C HIS A 45 -13.06 -19.34 5.49
N GLU A 46 -12.82 -20.64 5.26
CA GLU A 46 -12.62 -21.64 6.30
C GLU A 46 -11.45 -21.24 7.20
N TRP A 47 -11.65 -21.33 8.52
CA TRP A 47 -10.68 -20.86 9.52
C TRP A 47 -9.31 -21.53 9.35
N GLU A 48 -9.31 -22.80 8.97
CA GLU A 48 -8.14 -23.67 8.86
C GLU A 48 -7.26 -23.35 7.65
N ARG A 49 -7.76 -22.56 6.67
CA ARG A 49 -6.97 -22.20 5.49
C ARG A 49 -5.69 -21.46 5.88
N VAL A 50 -4.60 -21.83 5.21
CA VAL A 50 -3.27 -21.24 5.43
C VAL A 50 -3.21 -19.82 4.86
N VAL A 51 -3.86 -19.60 3.71
CA VAL A 51 -3.90 -18.30 3.04
C VAL A 51 -5.31 -17.74 3.11
N TRP A 52 -5.46 -16.57 3.72
CA TRP A 52 -6.71 -15.84 3.75
C TRP A 52 -6.69 -14.72 2.70
N ALA A 53 -7.69 -14.69 1.81
CA ALA A 53 -7.94 -13.52 0.99
C ALA A 53 -8.86 -12.56 1.77
N LEU A 54 -8.35 -11.37 2.00
CA LEU A 54 -8.97 -10.36 2.84
C LEU A 54 -9.63 -9.32 1.94
N CYS A 55 -10.86 -8.92 2.29
CA CYS A 55 -11.65 -7.99 1.49
C CYS A 55 -10.99 -6.60 1.45
N PRO A 56 -11.05 -5.90 0.29
CA PRO A 56 -10.57 -4.54 0.14
C PRO A 56 -11.11 -3.53 1.14
N THR A 57 -12.26 -3.80 1.78
CA THR A 57 -12.82 -2.90 2.80
C THR A 57 -11.98 -2.88 4.07
N LEU A 58 -11.40 -4.01 4.46
CA LEU A 58 -10.52 -4.14 5.63
C LEU A 58 -9.20 -3.38 5.46
N PHE A 59 -8.68 -3.39 4.24
CA PHE A 59 -7.46 -2.68 3.85
C PHE A 59 -7.73 -1.74 2.70
N ALA A 60 -8.77 -0.91 2.83
CA ALA A 60 -8.98 0.23 1.96
C ALA A 60 -7.85 1.24 2.25
N LEU A 61 -6.64 0.85 1.87
CA LEU A 61 -5.41 1.59 2.00
C LEU A 61 -5.57 2.76 1.06
N THR A 62 -5.34 3.94 1.61
CA THR A 62 -5.29 5.21 0.88
C THR A 62 -4.74 5.06 -0.52
N GLY A 63 -5.53 5.44 -1.52
CA GLY A 63 -5.05 5.53 -2.89
C GLY A 63 -4.79 4.22 -3.61
N LYS A 64 -5.05 3.07 -2.98
CA LYS A 64 -4.83 1.76 -3.58
C LYS A 64 -6.15 1.01 -3.59
N HIS A 65 -6.84 0.99 -4.73
CA HIS A 65 -7.98 0.10 -4.93
C HIS A 65 -7.50 -1.35 -5.14
N ILE A 66 -7.03 -1.97 -4.07
CA ILE A 66 -6.59 -3.38 -4.06
C ILE A 66 -7.84 -4.27 -4.21
N GLU A 67 -7.80 -5.32 -5.05
CA GLU A 67 -8.95 -6.25 -5.24
C GLU A 67 -9.04 -7.30 -4.14
N SER A 68 -7.88 -7.75 -3.67
CA SER A 68 -7.77 -8.65 -2.53
C SER A 68 -6.38 -8.52 -1.93
N VAL A 69 -6.30 -8.67 -0.62
CA VAL A 69 -5.02 -8.77 0.08
C VAL A 69 -4.91 -10.17 0.64
N THR A 70 -3.84 -10.88 0.31
CA THR A 70 -3.57 -12.16 0.94
C THR A 70 -2.75 -12.00 2.22
N LEU A 71 -3.15 -12.73 3.26
CA LEU A 71 -2.37 -12.94 4.48
C LEU A 71 -2.08 -14.43 4.59
N ASN A 72 -0.79 -14.76 4.71
CA ASN A 72 -0.31 -16.13 4.78
C ASN A 72 0.08 -16.48 6.22
N PHE A 73 -0.54 -17.51 6.79
CA PHE A 73 -0.25 -18.07 8.11
C PHE A 73 0.76 -19.21 7.98
N SER A 74 1.95 -18.86 7.49
CA SER A 74 3.11 -19.76 7.35
C SER A 74 4.31 -19.22 8.13
N LEU A 75 5.25 -20.11 8.39
CA LEU A 75 6.61 -19.77 8.80
C LEU A 75 7.26 -18.82 7.76
N PRO A 76 8.20 -17.97 8.19
CA PRO A 76 9.08 -17.21 7.30
C PRO A 76 9.78 -18.10 6.26
N GLN A 77 10.17 -17.51 5.12
CA GLN A 77 10.90 -18.24 4.08
C GLN A 77 12.23 -18.80 4.56
N SER A 78 12.95 -18.08 5.44
CA SER A 78 14.19 -18.57 6.06
C SER A 78 13.98 -19.84 6.90
N LEU A 79 12.74 -20.12 7.31
CA LEU A 79 12.34 -21.28 8.10
C LEU A 79 11.53 -22.30 7.28
N GLY A 80 11.64 -22.24 5.94
CA GLY A 80 11.07 -23.24 5.03
C GLY A 80 9.62 -23.02 4.59
N ALA A 81 9.02 -21.85 4.91
CA ALA A 81 7.69 -21.42 4.44
C ALA A 81 6.52 -22.38 4.73
N GLN A 82 6.69 -23.34 5.63
CA GLN A 82 5.66 -24.32 5.99
C GLN A 82 4.50 -23.64 6.74
N PRO A 83 3.26 -24.17 6.67
CA PRO A 83 2.13 -23.64 7.43
C PRO A 83 2.42 -23.59 8.93
N LEU A 84 1.88 -22.57 9.62
CA LEU A 84 1.81 -22.57 11.08
C LEU A 84 0.97 -23.77 11.54
N GLN A 85 1.33 -24.38 12.67
CA GLN A 85 0.79 -25.67 13.09
C GLN A 85 -0.11 -25.53 14.33
N GLY A 86 -1.26 -26.21 14.31
CA GLY A 86 -2.18 -26.33 15.45
C GLY A 86 -2.49 -24.99 16.13
N GLY A 87 -2.34 -24.95 17.46
CA GLY A 87 -2.65 -23.78 18.28
C GLY A 87 -1.88 -22.50 17.89
N TRP A 88 -0.70 -22.62 17.26
CA TRP A 88 0.05 -21.45 16.78
C TRP A 88 -0.65 -20.75 15.62
N ALA A 89 -1.22 -21.51 14.68
CA ALA A 89 -2.00 -20.95 13.59
C ALA A 89 -3.27 -20.27 14.12
N ASP A 90 -3.94 -20.90 15.09
CA ASP A 90 -5.14 -20.37 15.72
C ASP A 90 -4.90 -19.07 16.49
N VAL A 91 -3.83 -19.00 17.28
CA VAL A 91 -3.44 -17.77 17.97
C VAL A 91 -3.05 -16.69 16.97
N ALA A 92 -2.28 -17.01 15.93
CA ALA A 92 -1.89 -16.02 14.92
C ALA A 92 -3.12 -15.38 14.23
N ARG A 93 -4.11 -16.21 13.86
CA ARG A 93 -5.38 -15.76 13.25
C ARG A 93 -6.22 -14.94 14.21
N ALA A 94 -6.42 -15.42 15.44
CA ALA A 94 -7.24 -14.73 16.43
C ALA A 94 -6.63 -13.38 16.84
N LEU A 95 -5.32 -13.34 17.08
CA LEU A 95 -4.63 -12.10 17.43
C LEU A 95 -4.56 -11.12 16.25
N PHE A 96 -4.49 -11.61 15.00
CA PHE A 96 -4.64 -10.75 13.83
C PHE A 96 -5.99 -10.02 13.84
N ILE A 97 -7.09 -10.74 14.08
CA ILE A 97 -8.46 -10.17 14.14
C ILE A 97 -8.56 -9.10 15.23
N GLN A 98 -8.04 -9.38 16.43
CA GLN A 98 -8.01 -8.40 17.53
C GLN A 98 -7.14 -7.18 17.20
N ARG A 99 -5.93 -7.42 16.67
CA ARG A 99 -4.98 -6.36 16.31
C ARG A 99 -5.54 -5.42 15.25
N GLU A 100 -6.30 -5.93 14.29
CA GLU A 100 -7.01 -5.10 13.33
C GLU A 100 -8.02 -4.20 14.04
N ARG A 101 -8.90 -4.77 14.86
CA ARG A 101 -9.96 -4.02 15.56
C ARG A 101 -9.44 -2.93 16.49
N GLU A 102 -8.33 -3.17 17.17
CA GLU A 102 -7.79 -2.25 18.17
C GLU A 102 -6.91 -1.15 17.58
N GLN A 103 -6.16 -1.45 16.51
CA GLN A 103 -5.04 -0.62 16.09
C GLN A 103 -5.01 -0.30 14.59
N HIS A 104 -5.88 -0.89 13.78
CA HIS A 104 -5.99 -0.68 12.33
C HIS A 104 -4.63 -0.61 11.62
N LYS A 105 -3.85 -1.70 11.76
CA LYS A 105 -2.47 -1.74 11.27
C LYS A 105 -2.43 -2.00 9.77
N SER A 106 -1.38 -1.52 9.12
CA SER A 106 -1.18 -1.85 7.71
C SER A 106 -1.00 -3.37 7.52
N VAL A 107 -1.42 -3.87 6.35
CA VAL A 107 -1.19 -5.26 5.91
C VAL A 107 0.25 -5.71 6.14
N SER A 108 1.22 -4.86 5.77
CA SER A 108 2.64 -5.15 5.95
C SER A 108 2.97 -5.38 7.42
N SER A 109 2.38 -4.60 8.34
CA SER A 109 2.55 -4.82 9.77
C SER A 109 1.93 -6.14 10.24
N HIS A 110 0.79 -6.56 9.69
CA HIS A 110 0.19 -7.86 10.02
C HIS A 110 1.02 -9.03 9.48
N ARG A 111 1.56 -8.91 8.26
CA ARG A 111 2.51 -9.89 7.72
C ARG A 111 3.77 -9.98 8.56
N THR A 112 4.31 -8.84 9.00
CA THR A 112 5.42 -8.81 9.97
C THR A 112 5.00 -9.51 11.27
N PHE A 113 3.79 -9.25 11.78
CA PHE A 113 3.29 -9.88 13.00
C PHE A 113 3.23 -11.41 12.89
N VAL A 114 2.57 -11.94 11.86
CA VAL A 114 2.46 -13.39 11.62
C VAL A 114 3.83 -14.04 11.41
N ALA A 115 4.70 -13.43 10.61
CA ALA A 115 6.04 -13.95 10.39
C ALA A 115 6.85 -14.01 11.71
N THR A 116 6.70 -13.02 12.61
CA THR A 116 7.34 -13.06 13.93
C THR A 116 6.80 -14.20 14.80
N ILE A 117 5.50 -14.49 14.76
CA ILE A 117 4.93 -15.68 15.42
C ILE A 117 5.55 -16.96 14.86
N GLY A 118 5.81 -17.01 13.55
CA GLY A 118 6.50 -18.15 12.94
C GLY A 118 7.90 -18.42 13.50
N TYR A 119 8.69 -17.38 13.79
CA TYR A 119 9.96 -17.55 14.51
C TYR A 119 9.76 -18.14 15.91
N ILE A 120 8.74 -17.68 16.63
CA ILE A 120 8.42 -18.20 17.97
C ILE A 120 8.00 -19.68 17.89
N GLN A 121 7.13 -20.04 16.93
CA GLN A 121 6.73 -21.43 16.71
C GLN A 121 7.93 -22.32 16.38
N ALA A 122 8.82 -21.88 15.47
CA ALA A 122 9.98 -22.67 15.06
C ALA A 122 10.92 -22.97 16.25
N VAL A 123 11.11 -22.00 17.14
CA VAL A 123 11.89 -22.18 18.37
C VAL A 123 11.16 -23.04 19.40
N ALA A 124 9.83 -22.91 19.51
CA ALA A 124 9.01 -23.74 20.39
C ALA A 124 8.98 -25.21 19.97
N ARG A 125 9.31 -25.52 18.71
CA ARG A 125 9.34 -26.88 18.15
C ARG A 125 7.98 -27.57 18.35
N ASN A 126 7.95 -28.67 19.10
CA ASN A 126 6.75 -29.47 19.36
C ASN A 126 5.89 -28.93 20.52
N ARG A 127 6.26 -27.79 21.12
CA ARG A 127 5.51 -27.19 22.23
C ARG A 127 4.37 -26.32 21.70
N GLY A 128 3.19 -26.45 22.30
CA GLY A 128 2.06 -25.58 22.05
C GLY A 128 2.23 -24.19 22.65
N VAL A 129 1.31 -23.27 22.32
CA VAL A 129 1.32 -21.89 22.81
C VAL A 129 1.17 -21.84 24.33
N GLU A 130 0.44 -22.80 24.91
CA GLU A 130 0.23 -22.91 26.35
C GLU A 130 1.55 -23.04 27.14
N GLN A 131 2.58 -23.60 26.51
CA GLN A 131 3.92 -23.82 27.08
C GLN A 131 4.91 -22.69 26.76
N LEU A 132 4.43 -21.52 26.33
CA LEU A 132 5.28 -20.38 26.04
C LEU A 132 6.03 -19.90 27.29
N THR A 133 7.34 -19.70 27.16
CA THR A 133 8.23 -19.22 28.24
C THR A 133 9.08 -18.05 27.77
N PRO A 134 9.64 -17.24 28.69
CA PRO A 134 10.62 -16.20 28.33
C PRO A 134 11.80 -16.75 27.53
N ALA A 135 12.30 -17.94 27.85
CA ALA A 135 13.42 -18.56 27.14
C ALA A 135 13.11 -18.85 25.66
N ILE A 136 11.88 -19.28 25.34
CA ILE A 136 11.44 -19.45 23.95
C ILE A 136 11.42 -18.10 23.21
N LEU A 137 10.96 -17.04 23.88
CA LEU A 137 10.92 -15.70 23.30
C LEU A 137 12.34 -15.12 23.08
N ASP A 138 13.26 -15.37 24.01
CA ASP A 138 14.65 -14.93 23.91
C ASP A 138 15.37 -15.62 22.76
N GLN A 139 15.19 -16.93 22.62
CA GLN A 139 15.71 -17.69 21.49
C GLN A 139 15.08 -17.25 20.16
N ALA A 140 13.79 -16.91 20.14
CA ALA A 140 13.15 -16.35 18.94
C ALA A 140 13.76 -14.98 18.57
N CYS A 141 14.06 -14.12 19.54
CA CYS A 141 14.79 -12.87 19.29
C CYS A 141 16.20 -13.12 18.75
N GLN A 142 16.92 -14.12 19.27
CA GLN A 142 18.24 -14.51 18.74
C GLN A 142 18.16 -15.01 17.30
N SER A 143 17.15 -15.82 16.96
CA SER A 143 16.92 -16.27 15.58
C SER A 143 16.57 -15.10 14.65
N LEU A 144 15.78 -14.14 15.11
CA LEU A 144 15.51 -12.89 14.39
C LEU A 144 16.78 -12.05 14.19
N ASP A 145 17.66 -12.00 15.19
CA ASP A 145 18.94 -11.29 15.12
C ASP A 145 19.87 -11.88 14.04
N GLN A 146 19.82 -13.19 13.83
CA GLN A 146 20.59 -13.91 12.80
C GLN A 146 20.05 -13.66 11.39
N ASP A 147 18.72 -13.70 11.21
CA ASP A 147 18.09 -13.61 9.89
C ASP A 147 17.94 -12.17 9.38
N ILE A 148 17.99 -11.16 10.27
CA ILE A 148 17.65 -9.78 9.93
C ILE A 148 18.85 -8.86 10.10
N ALA A 149 19.47 -8.47 8.99
CA ALA A 149 20.61 -7.56 9.01
C ALA A 149 20.28 -6.18 9.61
N SER A 150 19.11 -5.62 9.30
CA SER A 150 18.75 -4.24 9.69
C SER A 150 18.44 -4.10 11.19
N PRO A 151 19.21 -3.29 11.96
CA PRO A 151 18.94 -3.06 13.39
C PRO A 151 17.54 -2.47 13.66
N GLN A 152 17.01 -1.70 12.71
CA GLN A 152 15.68 -1.09 12.83
C GLN A 152 14.58 -2.14 12.68
N GLU A 153 14.73 -3.06 11.74
CA GLU A 153 13.77 -4.14 11.56
C GLU A 153 13.85 -5.13 12.73
N ARG A 154 15.05 -5.43 13.26
CA ARG A 154 15.23 -6.22 14.48
C ARG A 154 14.50 -5.62 15.68
N TYR A 155 14.71 -4.33 15.94
CA TYR A 155 13.99 -3.61 17.00
C TYR A 155 12.45 -3.69 16.83
N LYS A 156 11.96 -3.52 15.59
CA LYS A 156 10.52 -3.64 15.29
C LYS A 156 10.01 -5.06 15.59
N ARG A 157 10.77 -6.09 15.23
CA ARG A 157 10.42 -7.50 15.47
C ARG A 157 10.43 -7.84 16.94
N HIS A 158 11.41 -7.38 17.71
CA HIS A 158 11.45 -7.57 19.17
C HIS A 158 10.25 -6.91 19.88
N ASN A 159 9.82 -5.73 19.43
CA ASN A 159 8.58 -5.13 19.95
C ASN A 159 7.34 -5.97 19.63
N ILE A 160 7.32 -6.65 18.48
CA ILE A 160 6.24 -7.57 18.12
C ILE A 160 6.28 -8.84 18.99
N VAL A 161 7.48 -9.38 19.28
CA VAL A 161 7.62 -10.50 20.23
C VAL A 161 7.07 -10.12 21.60
N SER A 162 7.40 -8.92 22.10
CA SER A 162 6.85 -8.40 23.36
C SER A 162 5.34 -8.19 23.30
N GLU A 163 4.81 -7.65 22.20
CA GLU A 163 3.37 -7.53 22.03
C GLU A 163 2.67 -8.88 22.05
N PHE A 164 3.22 -9.89 21.37
CA PHE A 164 2.69 -11.24 21.35
C PHE A 164 2.68 -11.86 22.75
N ALA A 165 3.79 -11.77 23.48
CA ALA A 165 3.92 -12.26 24.85
C ALA A 165 2.89 -11.63 25.81
N ARG A 166 2.74 -10.30 25.72
CA ARG A 166 1.74 -9.56 26.50
C ARG A 166 0.32 -10.01 26.17
N ARG A 167 -0.02 -10.15 24.89
CA ARG A 167 -1.36 -10.63 24.47
C ARG A 167 -1.65 -12.04 24.96
N CYS A 168 -0.68 -12.95 24.88
CA CYS A 168 -0.82 -14.29 25.43
C CYS A 168 -1.13 -14.25 26.93
N SER A 169 -0.48 -13.34 27.66
CA SER A 169 -0.67 -13.19 29.11
C SER A 169 -1.99 -12.53 29.50
N GLU A 170 -2.48 -11.58 28.69
CA GLU A 170 -3.76 -10.89 28.89
C GLU A 170 -4.97 -11.77 28.56
N LEU A 171 -4.78 -12.75 27.68
CA LEU A 171 -5.82 -13.68 27.23
C LEU A 171 -5.70 -15.06 27.88
N GLY A 172 -4.73 -15.24 28.77
CA GLY A 172 -4.48 -16.50 29.48
C GLY A 172 -4.13 -17.66 28.54
N LEU A 173 -3.43 -17.40 27.44
CA LEU A 173 -3.04 -18.39 26.41
C LEU A 173 -1.78 -19.17 26.76
N CYS A 174 -1.12 -18.85 27.87
CA CYS A 174 0.03 -19.57 28.39
C CYS A 174 0.00 -19.63 29.91
N TYR A 175 0.63 -20.67 30.49
CA TYR A 175 0.68 -20.87 31.94
C TYR A 175 1.48 -19.79 32.67
N VAL A 176 2.45 -19.18 32.00
CA VAL A 176 3.35 -18.17 32.58
C VAL A 176 2.83 -16.75 32.29
N ASP A 177 2.96 -15.84 33.25
CA ASP A 177 2.70 -14.41 33.01
C ASP A 177 3.92 -13.74 32.36
N LEU A 178 3.74 -13.25 31.14
CA LEU A 178 4.74 -12.62 30.29
C LEU A 178 4.47 -11.11 30.06
N LYS A 179 3.56 -10.48 30.84
CA LYS A 179 3.23 -9.05 30.71
C LYS A 179 4.46 -8.12 30.82
N GLY A 180 5.52 -8.56 31.51
CA GLY A 180 6.76 -7.80 31.72
C GLY A 180 7.92 -8.19 30.81
N TYR A 181 7.70 -8.92 29.70
CA TYR A 181 8.79 -9.40 28.85
C TYR A 181 9.65 -8.26 28.26
N ILE A 182 10.96 -8.54 28.15
CA ILE A 182 12.13 -7.64 28.20
C ILE A 182 12.13 -6.43 27.23
N TYR A 183 11.30 -6.45 26.19
CA TYR A 183 11.19 -5.39 25.19
C TYR A 183 9.98 -4.45 25.38
N ASP A 184 9.16 -4.65 26.42
CA ASP A 184 8.13 -3.67 26.76
C ASP A 184 8.77 -2.35 27.27
N GLY A 185 8.47 -1.24 26.60
CA GLY A 185 8.91 0.10 27.02
C GLY A 185 10.40 0.45 26.80
N ARG A 186 11.18 -0.34 26.03
CA ARG A 186 12.57 0.02 25.73
C ARG A 186 12.68 1.29 24.87
N SER A 187 13.74 2.06 25.12
CA SER A 187 14.06 3.25 24.33
C SER A 187 14.37 2.89 22.89
N ARG A 188 13.74 3.64 21.99
CA ARG A 188 13.96 3.59 20.55
C ARG A 188 15.45 3.82 20.22
N PRO A 189 16.10 3.00 19.35
CA PRO A 189 17.46 3.28 18.87
C PRO A 189 17.54 4.68 18.26
N SER A 190 18.66 5.38 18.46
CA SER A 190 18.87 6.78 18.00
C SER A 190 18.64 6.98 16.49
N ASN A 191 18.82 5.92 15.72
CA ASN A 191 18.71 5.83 14.27
C ASN A 191 17.36 5.25 13.78
N TYR A 192 16.42 4.92 14.67
CA TYR A 192 15.07 4.44 14.30
C TYR A 192 14.18 5.63 13.94
N GLY A 193 13.56 5.61 12.74
CA GLY A 193 12.65 6.66 12.26
C GLY A 193 13.29 7.69 11.33
N GLY A 194 12.47 8.37 10.52
CA GLY A 194 12.88 9.52 9.69
C GLY A 194 12.58 10.85 10.38
N ARG A 195 13.27 11.93 9.99
CA ARG A 195 13.14 13.31 10.52
C ARG A 195 11.76 13.98 10.27
N SER A 196 10.70 13.20 10.02
CA SER A 196 9.37 13.63 9.57
C SER A 196 8.55 14.47 10.57
N GLY A 197 9.18 15.08 11.57
CA GLY A 197 8.54 15.97 12.54
C GLY A 197 9.43 17.13 13.00
N ARG A 198 10.61 17.34 12.41
CA ARG A 198 11.45 18.52 12.69
C ARG A 198 11.35 19.49 11.52
N ARG A 199 11.25 20.77 11.87
CA ARG A 199 11.29 21.92 10.97
C ARG A 199 12.63 21.92 10.23
N LEU A 200 12.64 22.11 8.90
CA LEU A 200 13.87 22.13 8.08
C LEU A 200 14.79 23.31 8.46
N ASP A 201 14.21 24.34 9.07
CA ASP A 201 14.85 25.53 9.62
C ASP A 201 15.30 25.36 11.09
N ASP A 202 15.21 24.16 11.67
CA ASP A 202 15.76 23.87 13.00
C ASP A 202 17.29 23.97 12.96
N PRO A 203 17.93 24.91 13.69
CA PRO A 203 19.38 25.07 13.68
C PRO A 203 20.13 23.83 14.16
N ALA A 204 19.48 22.90 14.85
CA ALA A 204 20.04 21.59 15.19
C ALA A 204 20.26 20.68 13.95
N LEU A 205 19.65 20.98 12.80
CA LEU A 205 19.87 20.24 11.55
C LEU A 205 21.16 20.64 10.83
N LEU A 206 21.68 21.86 11.08
CA LEU A 206 22.94 22.35 10.49
C LEU A 206 24.17 21.67 11.10
N THR A 207 24.05 21.18 12.33
CA THR A 207 25.12 20.54 13.09
C THR A 207 25.12 19.01 13.00
N GLU A 208 23.95 18.39 12.73
CA GLU A 208 23.84 16.95 12.54
C GLU A 208 24.01 16.53 11.06
N GLN A 209 25.24 16.17 10.65
CA GLN A 209 25.50 15.45 9.40
C GLN A 209 24.83 14.07 9.43
N SER A 210 23.59 14.02 8.96
CA SER A 210 22.87 12.76 8.78
C SER A 210 23.37 12.07 7.52
N SER A 211 23.82 10.81 7.63
CA SER A 211 24.16 9.96 6.49
C SER A 211 23.01 9.67 5.51
N ARG A 212 21.79 10.16 5.81
CA ARG A 212 20.59 10.05 4.96
C ARG A 212 20.28 11.30 4.13
N ILE A 213 21.12 12.33 4.17
CA ILE A 213 20.95 13.51 3.29
C ILE A 213 21.48 13.13 1.90
N VAL A 214 20.68 13.40 0.88
CA VAL A 214 21.07 13.17 -0.51
C VAL A 214 22.27 14.07 -0.83
N ALA A 215 23.32 13.51 -1.42
CA ALA A 215 24.52 14.28 -1.73
C ALA A 215 24.23 15.37 -2.77
N GLU A 216 24.88 16.53 -2.67
CA GLU A 216 24.74 17.63 -3.63
C GLU A 216 24.88 17.19 -5.10
N PRO A 217 25.82 16.29 -5.48
CA PRO A 217 25.93 15.81 -6.86
C PRO A 217 24.63 15.15 -7.37
N THR A 218 23.86 14.48 -6.51
CA THR A 218 22.59 13.86 -6.92
C THR A 218 21.55 14.89 -7.32
N PHE A 219 21.52 16.06 -6.66
CA PHE A 219 20.63 17.16 -7.06
C PHE A 219 21.03 17.76 -8.41
N LYS A 220 22.35 17.89 -8.68
CA LYS A 220 22.85 18.36 -9.99
C LYS A 220 22.41 17.41 -11.11
N VAL A 221 22.63 16.11 -10.92
CA VAL A 221 22.19 15.08 -11.89
C VAL A 221 20.67 15.12 -12.10
N LEU A 222 19.89 15.26 -11.03
CA LEU A 222 18.42 15.36 -11.15
C LEU A 222 18.00 16.59 -11.98
N GLY A 223 18.66 17.73 -11.76
CA GLY A 223 18.42 18.95 -12.53
C GLY A 223 18.80 18.82 -14.01
N GLU A 224 19.92 18.15 -14.32
CA GLU A 224 20.33 17.86 -15.70
C GLU A 224 19.34 16.94 -16.40
N LEU A 225 18.94 15.85 -15.74
CA LEU A 225 17.91 14.95 -16.26
C LEU A 225 16.60 15.71 -16.52
N PHE A 226 16.18 16.58 -15.60
CA PHE A 226 14.96 17.37 -15.77
C PHE A 226 15.01 18.29 -16.99
N LYS A 227 16.19 18.84 -17.32
CA LYS A 227 16.38 19.70 -18.50
C LYS A 227 16.50 18.91 -19.81
N GLN A 228 17.22 17.79 -19.78
CA GLN A 228 17.66 17.09 -20.99
C GLN A 228 16.70 15.97 -21.43
N VAL A 229 15.98 15.32 -20.50
CA VAL A 229 15.06 14.23 -20.85
C VAL A 229 13.80 14.82 -21.50
N PRO A 230 13.48 14.44 -22.75
CA PRO A 230 12.29 14.92 -23.46
C PRO A 230 10.99 14.67 -22.69
N ARG A 231 10.00 15.56 -22.87
CA ARG A 231 8.71 15.47 -22.17
C ARG A 231 7.91 14.21 -22.54
N ASP A 232 8.06 13.73 -23.76
CA ASP A 232 7.43 12.53 -24.32
C ASP A 232 8.19 11.23 -24.01
N HIS A 233 9.33 11.31 -23.32
CA HIS A 233 10.10 10.13 -22.97
C HIS A 233 9.35 9.23 -21.97
N LYS A 234 9.36 7.91 -22.20
CA LYS A 234 8.64 6.91 -21.38
C LYS A 234 8.91 6.95 -19.87
N TYR A 235 10.06 7.49 -19.44
CA TYR A 235 10.43 7.61 -18.04
C TYR A 235 10.27 9.02 -17.45
N ARG A 236 9.76 9.99 -18.24
CA ARG A 236 9.59 11.37 -17.80
C ARG A 236 8.72 11.47 -16.55
N VAL A 237 7.62 10.72 -16.48
CA VAL A 237 6.74 10.70 -15.30
C VAL A 237 7.48 10.33 -14.01
N TYR A 238 8.43 9.38 -14.04
CA TYR A 238 9.21 9.01 -12.87
C TYR A 238 10.14 10.14 -12.42
N LEU A 239 10.72 10.85 -13.39
CA LEU A 239 11.54 12.02 -13.13
C LEU A 239 10.73 13.13 -12.44
N LEU A 240 9.51 13.42 -12.93
CA LEU A 240 8.59 14.37 -12.31
C LEU A 240 8.24 13.98 -10.86
N ILE A 241 7.98 12.69 -10.61
CA ILE A 241 7.71 12.16 -9.27
C ILE A 241 8.93 12.31 -8.35
N ILE A 242 10.13 11.98 -8.83
CA ILE A 242 11.37 12.11 -8.05
C ILE A 242 11.63 13.57 -7.70
N THR A 243 11.43 14.49 -8.65
CA THR A 243 11.56 15.92 -8.40
C THR A 243 10.62 16.38 -7.28
N LEU A 244 9.34 15.98 -7.30
CA LEU A 244 8.42 16.31 -6.20
C LEU A 244 8.85 15.70 -4.86
N LEU A 245 9.33 14.46 -4.85
CA LEU A 245 9.82 13.80 -3.63
C LEU A 245 10.96 14.57 -2.99
N VAL A 246 11.92 14.99 -3.81
CA VAL A 246 13.14 15.68 -3.39
C VAL A 246 12.83 17.12 -2.97
N SER A 247 12.05 17.86 -3.76
CA SER A 247 11.71 19.26 -3.48
C SER A 247 10.75 19.44 -2.31
N LEU A 248 9.81 18.51 -2.09
CA LEU A 248 8.78 18.62 -1.04
C LEU A 248 9.12 17.78 0.22
N GLY A 249 10.11 16.88 0.12
CA GLY A 249 10.50 15.99 1.22
C GLY A 249 9.35 15.16 1.77
N ARG A 250 8.41 14.76 0.91
CA ARG A 250 7.23 13.94 1.26
C ARG A 250 7.44 12.48 0.92
N ARG A 251 6.64 11.60 1.53
CA ARG A 251 6.66 10.18 1.18
C ARG A 251 6.05 9.97 -0.20
N LEU A 252 6.50 8.95 -0.92
CA LEU A 252 5.89 8.53 -2.19
C LEU A 252 4.38 8.29 -2.07
N SER A 253 3.92 7.71 -0.97
CA SER A 253 2.49 7.52 -0.72
C SER A 253 1.71 8.83 -0.56
N GLU A 254 2.36 9.91 -0.12
CA GLU A 254 1.74 11.23 0.01
C GLU A 254 1.78 11.96 -1.35
N ILE A 255 2.89 11.87 -2.09
CA ILE A 255 3.03 12.43 -3.45
C ILE A 255 2.02 11.81 -4.43
N THR A 256 1.89 10.48 -4.41
CA THR A 256 0.97 9.74 -5.30
C THR A 256 -0.52 9.98 -4.98
N LEU A 257 -0.82 10.65 -3.87
CA LEU A 257 -2.17 11.00 -3.45
C LEU A 257 -2.43 12.51 -3.44
N LEU A 258 -1.50 13.30 -3.97
CA LEU A 258 -1.70 14.73 -4.09
C LEU A 258 -2.93 14.98 -4.95
N PRO A 259 -3.88 15.81 -4.49
CA PRO A 259 -4.91 16.30 -5.38
C PRO A 259 -4.27 17.18 -6.46
N LYS A 260 -4.92 17.23 -7.63
CA LYS A 260 -4.63 18.19 -8.68
C LYS A 260 -4.70 19.59 -8.08
N GLN A 261 -3.58 20.30 -8.09
CA GLN A 261 -3.43 21.57 -7.39
C GLN A 261 -2.34 22.41 -8.05
N ARG A 262 -2.33 23.69 -7.68
CA ARG A 262 -1.20 24.61 -7.90
C ARG A 262 -0.61 24.97 -6.55
N LEU A 263 0.58 25.57 -6.56
CA LEU A 263 1.10 26.19 -5.35
C LEU A 263 0.21 27.37 -4.95
N GLU A 264 -0.12 27.42 -3.67
CA GLU A 264 -0.89 28.51 -3.08
C GLU A 264 0.07 29.60 -2.61
N LYS A 265 -0.05 30.79 -3.20
CA LYS A 265 0.73 31.97 -2.78
C LYS A 265 0.03 32.66 -1.61
N ARG A 266 0.72 32.77 -0.49
CA ARG A 266 0.30 33.52 0.71
C ARG A 266 1.33 34.62 1.00
N ALA A 267 0.99 35.54 1.90
CA ALA A 267 1.92 36.59 2.34
C ALA A 267 3.23 36.02 2.91
N SER A 268 3.18 34.84 3.52
CA SER A 268 4.32 34.14 4.11
C SER A 268 5.09 33.22 3.15
N GLY A 269 4.73 33.17 1.87
CA GLY A 269 5.40 32.34 0.86
C GLY A 269 4.46 31.39 0.10
N TYR A 270 5.03 30.36 -0.51
CA TYR A 270 4.29 29.37 -1.29
C TYR A 270 3.99 28.11 -0.49
N TYR A 271 2.82 27.54 -0.71
CA TYR A 271 2.33 26.38 0.02
C TYR A 271 1.77 25.33 -0.93
N PHE A 272 1.82 24.06 -0.50
CA PHE A 272 1.12 22.96 -1.17
C PHE A 272 0.30 22.16 -0.16
N SER A 273 -0.79 21.57 -0.63
CA SER A 273 -1.68 20.74 0.17
C SER A 273 -1.38 19.26 -0.03
N TYR A 274 -1.28 18.49 1.05
CA TYR A 274 -1.04 17.06 0.97
C TYR A 274 -1.81 16.27 2.03
N LEU A 275 -2.02 14.99 1.73
CA LEU A 275 -2.73 14.08 2.62
C LEU A 275 -1.80 13.59 3.74
N LYS A 276 -2.13 13.89 4.99
CA LYS A 276 -1.35 13.40 6.13
C LYS A 276 -1.76 11.98 6.49
N LEU A 277 -0.94 11.00 6.08
CA LEU A 277 -1.26 9.58 6.26
C LEU A 277 -0.92 9.02 7.64
N LYS A 278 0.07 9.59 8.33
CA LYS A 278 0.57 9.08 9.60
C LYS A 278 -0.26 9.64 10.76
N ALA A 279 -0.82 8.74 11.58
CA ALA A 279 -1.76 8.98 12.70
C ALA A 279 -3.26 8.93 12.38
N ALA A 280 -3.65 8.65 11.13
CA ALA A 280 -5.05 8.34 10.83
C ALA A 280 -5.45 7.02 11.52
N GLN A 281 -6.34 7.11 12.52
CA GLN A 281 -6.95 5.94 13.15
C GLN A 281 -8.00 5.39 12.18
N GLY A 282 -7.66 4.29 11.50
CA GLY A 282 -8.54 3.44 10.71
C GLY A 282 -9.93 4.00 10.40
N SER A 283 -9.99 4.98 9.51
CA SER A 283 -11.21 5.46 8.87
C SER A 283 -10.80 6.37 7.72
N ARG A 284 -11.61 6.42 6.67
CA ARG A 284 -11.33 7.14 5.41
C ARG A 284 -11.27 8.66 5.56
N GLN A 285 -11.26 9.19 6.79
CA GLN A 285 -11.23 10.61 7.11
C GLN A 285 -9.78 11.05 7.30
N TYR A 286 -9.21 11.55 6.22
CA TYR A 286 -7.87 12.10 6.21
C TYR A 286 -7.93 13.62 6.33
N GLU A 287 -6.86 14.17 6.88
CA GLU A 287 -6.67 15.61 6.94
C GLU A 287 -5.77 16.02 5.77
N LEU A 288 -6.24 16.99 4.98
CA LEU A 288 -5.37 17.74 4.08
C LEU A 288 -4.66 18.80 4.89
N THR A 289 -3.34 18.77 4.86
CA THR A 289 -2.49 19.75 5.55
C THR A 289 -1.75 20.59 4.51
N SER A 290 -1.65 21.88 4.77
CA SER A 290 -0.84 22.81 3.97
C SER A 290 0.59 22.86 4.51
N MET A 291 1.59 22.83 3.63
CA MET A 291 3.00 22.88 3.98
C MET A 291 3.73 23.93 3.16
N PRO A 292 4.62 24.74 3.79
CA PRO A 292 5.43 25.71 3.06
C PRO A 292 6.42 25.01 2.12
N VAL A 293 6.66 25.64 0.97
CA VAL A 293 7.62 25.24 -0.06
C VAL A 293 8.81 26.20 -0.01
N MET A 294 10.04 25.67 -0.11
CA MET A 294 11.24 26.51 -0.17
C MET A 294 11.24 27.34 -1.45
N THR A 295 11.49 28.64 -1.33
CA THR A 295 11.40 29.60 -2.45
C THR A 295 12.27 29.18 -3.63
N GLU A 296 13.44 28.61 -3.38
CA GLU A 296 14.41 28.17 -4.38
C GLU A 296 13.88 27.03 -5.27
N VAL A 297 12.95 26.20 -4.75
CA VAL A 297 12.38 25.09 -5.52
C VAL A 297 11.02 25.42 -6.11
N VAL A 298 10.41 26.57 -5.78
CA VAL A 298 9.09 26.97 -6.29
C VAL A 298 9.02 26.93 -7.82
N PRO A 299 9.94 27.53 -8.60
CA PRO A 299 9.84 27.50 -10.06
C PRO A 299 9.87 26.09 -10.64
N LEU A 300 10.68 25.21 -10.03
CA LEU A 300 10.80 23.81 -10.45
C LEU A 300 9.53 23.02 -10.12
N VAL A 301 8.98 23.20 -8.92
CA VAL A 301 7.73 22.54 -8.52
C VAL A 301 6.58 23.00 -9.39
N GLU A 302 6.45 24.31 -9.66
CA GLU A 302 5.42 24.83 -10.57
C GLU A 302 5.56 24.24 -11.98
N ALA A 303 6.78 24.19 -12.52
CA ALA A 303 7.04 23.58 -13.83
C ALA A 303 6.62 22.11 -13.87
N VAL A 304 6.90 21.34 -12.82
CA VAL A 304 6.47 19.93 -12.70
C VAL A 304 4.95 19.81 -12.63
N LEU A 305 4.28 20.64 -11.82
CA LEU A 305 2.83 20.61 -11.69
C LEU A 305 2.13 20.96 -13.02
N LEU A 306 2.67 21.94 -13.75
CA LEU A 306 2.20 22.33 -15.08
C LEU A 306 2.39 21.19 -16.09
N GLU A 307 3.59 20.61 -16.14
CA GLU A 307 3.88 19.51 -17.07
C GLU A 307 3.00 18.28 -16.78
N LEU A 308 2.79 17.91 -15.52
CA LEU A 308 1.87 16.83 -15.15
C LEU A 308 0.43 17.14 -15.54
N ASN A 309 0.00 18.39 -15.39
CA ASN A 309 -1.33 18.80 -15.80
C ASN A 309 -1.53 18.69 -17.32
N ASP A 310 -0.55 19.16 -18.09
CA ASP A 310 -0.63 19.22 -19.55
C ASP A 310 -0.50 17.82 -20.17
N THR A 311 0.48 17.03 -19.73
CA THR A 311 0.73 15.67 -20.24
C THR A 311 -0.36 14.67 -19.86
N SER A 312 -1.18 14.97 -18.85
CA SER A 312 -2.27 14.10 -18.39
C SER A 312 -3.66 14.59 -18.77
N ALA A 313 -3.78 15.61 -19.64
CA ALA A 313 -5.06 16.23 -20.00
C ALA A 313 -6.10 15.24 -20.53
N GLU A 314 -5.73 14.39 -21.51
CA GLU A 314 -6.61 13.35 -22.06
C GLU A 314 -7.04 12.33 -20.99
N LEU A 315 -6.09 11.94 -20.14
CA LEU A 315 -6.34 10.98 -19.05
C LEU A 315 -7.30 11.56 -18.00
N TYR A 316 -7.23 12.86 -17.70
CA TYR A 316 -8.20 13.53 -16.83
C TYR A 316 -9.59 13.53 -17.46
N ALA A 317 -9.68 13.85 -18.76
CA ALA A 317 -10.96 13.84 -19.47
C ALA A 317 -11.59 12.43 -19.47
N CYS A 318 -10.79 11.38 -19.62
CA CYS A 318 -11.25 9.99 -19.51
C CYS A 318 -11.74 9.67 -18.09
N ALA A 319 -10.97 9.99 -17.06
CA ALA A 319 -11.36 9.74 -15.67
C ALA A 319 -12.62 10.53 -15.24
N GLU A 320 -12.79 11.75 -15.74
CA GLU A 320 -14.00 12.57 -15.55
C GLU A 320 -15.22 11.91 -16.18
N GLU A 321 -15.10 11.45 -17.41
CA GLU A 321 -16.17 10.78 -18.14
C GLU A 321 -16.58 9.47 -17.49
N MET A 322 -15.61 8.64 -17.09
CA MET A 322 -15.89 7.41 -16.36
C MET A 322 -16.67 7.68 -15.07
N CYS A 323 -16.29 8.72 -14.32
CA CYS A 323 -16.99 9.10 -13.10
C CYS A 323 -18.41 9.62 -13.39
N ARG A 324 -18.61 10.31 -14.53
CA ARG A 324 -19.91 10.81 -14.98
C ARG A 324 -20.85 9.67 -15.37
N THR A 325 -20.38 8.70 -16.15
CA THR A 325 -21.20 7.59 -16.68
C THR A 325 -21.27 6.39 -15.74
N LYS A 326 -20.39 6.32 -14.73
CA LYS A 326 -20.16 5.12 -13.91
C LYS A 326 -19.82 3.90 -14.77
N GLY A 327 -19.04 4.11 -15.84
CA GLY A 327 -18.65 3.10 -16.82
C GLY A 327 -17.31 3.44 -17.48
N PRO A 328 -16.88 2.69 -18.51
CA PRO A 328 -15.72 3.06 -19.31
C PRO A 328 -15.99 4.34 -20.12
N ASP A 329 -14.94 5.10 -20.46
CA ASP A 329 -15.04 6.15 -21.48
C ASP A 329 -15.15 5.48 -22.86
N LEU A 330 -16.24 5.80 -23.59
CA LEU A 330 -16.52 5.29 -24.93
C LEU A 330 -16.61 6.41 -25.97
N ARG A 331 -16.29 7.66 -25.59
CA ARG A 331 -16.40 8.81 -26.50
C ARG A 331 -15.47 8.72 -27.70
N PHE A 332 -14.36 7.99 -27.58
CA PHE A 332 -13.47 7.73 -28.71
C PHE A 332 -14.10 6.89 -29.83
N LEU A 333 -15.25 6.26 -29.56
CA LEU A 333 -16.06 5.56 -30.56
C LEU A 333 -17.16 6.47 -31.15
N GLU A 334 -17.38 7.69 -30.66
CA GLU A 334 -18.39 8.58 -31.24
C GLU A 334 -18.09 8.83 -32.73
N GLY A 335 -19.13 8.65 -33.57
CA GLY A 335 -19.01 8.76 -35.03
C GLY A 335 -18.61 7.46 -35.75
N THR A 336 -18.24 6.39 -35.04
CA THR A 336 -18.04 5.06 -35.65
C THR A 336 -19.36 4.32 -35.78
N ALA A 337 -19.71 3.90 -37.00
CA ALA A 337 -20.92 3.11 -37.26
C ALA A 337 -20.80 1.67 -36.72
N ASP A 338 -21.92 1.03 -36.39
CA ASP A 338 -21.92 -0.30 -35.79
C ASP A 338 -21.32 -1.39 -36.71
N ASP A 339 -21.50 -1.21 -38.02
CA ASP A 339 -21.05 -2.09 -39.09
C ASP A 339 -19.72 -1.66 -39.73
N GLU A 340 -19.10 -0.58 -39.26
CA GLU A 340 -17.80 -0.10 -39.74
C GLU A 340 -16.67 -1.03 -39.27
N PRO A 341 -15.89 -1.65 -40.18
CA PRO A 341 -14.77 -2.50 -39.80
C PRO A 341 -13.60 -1.69 -39.20
N LEU A 342 -13.28 -1.94 -37.93
CA LEU A 342 -12.13 -1.35 -37.23
C LEU A 342 -10.88 -2.21 -37.42
N TYR A 343 -10.09 -1.87 -38.44
CA TYR A 343 -8.80 -2.52 -38.70
C TYR A 343 -7.71 -2.07 -37.71
N LYS A 344 -6.58 -2.79 -37.73
CA LYS A 344 -5.43 -2.55 -36.84
C LYS A 344 -5.00 -1.08 -36.74
N THR A 345 -4.89 -0.37 -37.87
CA THR A 345 -4.45 1.03 -37.89
C THR A 345 -5.40 1.91 -37.10
N ARG A 346 -6.71 1.74 -37.29
CA ARG A 346 -7.75 2.49 -36.57
C ARG A 346 -7.75 2.17 -35.08
N LEU A 347 -7.61 0.89 -34.73
CA LEU A 347 -7.49 0.46 -33.34
C LEU A 347 -6.24 1.05 -32.65
N LEU A 348 -5.10 1.15 -33.35
CA LEU A 348 -3.89 1.79 -32.84
C LEU A 348 -4.10 3.30 -32.61
N GLU A 349 -4.76 4.00 -33.53
CA GLU A 349 -5.13 5.42 -33.37
C GLU A 349 -6.06 5.65 -32.17
N MET A 350 -6.93 4.68 -31.88
CA MET A 350 -7.80 4.67 -30.70
C MET A 350 -7.05 4.35 -29.38
N GLY A 351 -5.75 4.03 -29.45
CA GLY A 351 -4.92 3.74 -28.27
C GLY A 351 -4.91 2.26 -27.84
N PHE A 352 -5.31 1.33 -28.71
CA PHE A 352 -5.11 -0.10 -28.46
C PHE A 352 -3.66 -0.52 -28.71
N PRO A 353 -3.15 -1.55 -28.01
CA PRO A 353 -1.80 -2.06 -28.25
C PRO A 353 -1.68 -2.69 -29.64
N SER A 354 -0.45 -2.75 -30.15
CA SER A 354 -0.14 -3.40 -31.43
C SER A 354 -0.47 -4.90 -31.48
N SER A 355 -0.64 -5.52 -30.31
CA SER A 355 -1.03 -6.91 -30.10
C SER A 355 -2.54 -7.13 -29.99
N VAL A 356 -3.37 -6.09 -30.15
CA VAL A 356 -4.84 -6.16 -29.95
C VAL A 356 -5.51 -7.28 -30.77
N LEU A 357 -5.05 -7.52 -32.00
CA LEU A 357 -5.54 -8.59 -32.88
C LEU A 357 -4.69 -9.87 -32.83
N SER A 358 -3.92 -10.07 -31.76
CA SER A 358 -3.18 -11.32 -31.55
C SER A 358 -4.15 -12.47 -31.25
N PRO A 359 -3.93 -13.68 -31.82
CA PRO A 359 -4.71 -14.87 -31.45
C PRO A 359 -4.66 -15.19 -29.94
N GLY A 360 -3.53 -14.90 -29.28
CA GLY A 360 -3.38 -15.04 -27.83
C GLY A 360 -3.90 -13.85 -27.01
N GLY A 361 -4.37 -12.79 -27.67
CA GLY A 361 -4.95 -11.62 -27.03
C GLY A 361 -6.39 -11.86 -26.54
N TRP A 362 -6.94 -10.88 -25.82
CA TRP A 362 -8.30 -10.97 -25.27
C TRP A 362 -9.36 -11.22 -26.33
N PHE A 363 -9.26 -10.54 -27.48
CA PHE A 363 -10.18 -10.69 -28.62
C PHE A 363 -9.99 -12.04 -29.32
N GLY A 364 -8.74 -12.47 -29.52
CA GLY A 364 -8.40 -13.72 -30.19
C GLY A 364 -8.86 -14.96 -29.43
N THR A 365 -8.61 -15.00 -28.12
CA THR A 365 -9.03 -16.11 -27.23
C THR A 365 -10.56 -16.25 -27.12
N ARG A 366 -11.31 -15.20 -27.48
CA ARG A 366 -12.78 -15.19 -27.52
C ARG A 366 -13.36 -15.36 -28.93
N GLY A 367 -12.53 -15.57 -29.94
CA GLY A 367 -12.98 -15.73 -31.33
C GLY A 367 -13.65 -14.48 -31.92
N MET A 368 -13.35 -13.28 -31.39
CA MET A 368 -14.02 -12.03 -31.81
C MET A 368 -13.39 -11.37 -33.04
N ILE A 369 -12.17 -11.78 -33.39
CA ILE A 369 -11.43 -11.22 -34.53
C ILE A 369 -12.07 -11.74 -35.82
N LYS A 370 -12.58 -10.83 -36.64
CA LYS A 370 -13.13 -11.12 -37.97
C LYS A 370 -12.04 -10.92 -39.02
N TRP A 371 -12.14 -11.64 -40.13
CA TRP A 371 -11.11 -11.64 -41.18
C TRP A 371 -11.71 -11.19 -42.49
N ASP A 372 -11.11 -10.17 -43.09
CA ASP A 372 -11.48 -9.71 -44.42
C ASP A 372 -10.70 -10.49 -45.48
N LEU A 373 -11.42 -11.38 -46.17
CA LEU A 373 -10.89 -12.24 -47.23
C LEU A 373 -10.79 -11.50 -48.58
N ALA A 374 -11.40 -10.33 -48.73
CA ALA A 374 -11.40 -9.57 -49.98
C ALA A 374 -10.11 -8.75 -50.18
N ILE A 375 -9.35 -8.49 -49.11
CA ILE A 375 -8.09 -7.74 -49.17
C ILE A 375 -6.91 -8.69 -49.48
N PRO A 376 -6.19 -8.52 -50.61
CA PRO A 376 -5.05 -9.38 -50.94
C PRO A 376 -3.92 -9.27 -49.92
N GLY A 377 -3.54 -10.39 -49.30
CA GLY A 377 -2.46 -10.44 -48.30
C GLY A 377 -2.49 -11.69 -47.42
N VAL A 378 -1.56 -11.78 -46.46
CA VAL A 378 -1.61 -12.83 -45.42
C VAL A 378 -2.82 -12.57 -44.53
N VAL A 379 -3.81 -13.47 -44.51
CA VAL A 379 -5.09 -13.38 -43.77
C VAL A 379 -4.94 -12.75 -42.37
N LYS A 380 -3.85 -13.06 -41.64
CA LYS A 380 -3.51 -12.49 -40.32
C LYS A 380 -3.38 -10.95 -40.28
N LYS A 381 -3.16 -10.27 -41.41
CA LYS A 381 -3.04 -8.80 -41.50
C LYS A 381 -4.39 -8.09 -41.70
N ASN A 382 -5.43 -8.82 -42.09
CA ASN A 382 -6.74 -8.26 -42.43
C ASN A 382 -7.78 -8.50 -41.32
N GLY A 383 -7.30 -8.64 -40.08
CA GLY A 383 -8.17 -8.76 -38.92
C GLY A 383 -8.85 -7.44 -38.60
N PHE A 384 -10.13 -7.49 -38.23
CA PHE A 384 -10.88 -6.32 -37.78
C PHE A 384 -11.85 -6.67 -36.65
N LEU A 385 -12.34 -5.63 -35.99
CA LEU A 385 -13.36 -5.67 -34.94
C LEU A 385 -14.52 -4.74 -35.34
N PHE A 386 -15.70 -4.93 -34.75
CA PHE A 386 -16.76 -3.93 -34.81
C PHE A 386 -16.81 -3.10 -33.54
N ARG A 387 -17.53 -1.98 -33.59
CA ARG A 387 -17.77 -1.10 -32.46
C ARG A 387 -18.20 -1.88 -31.20
N GLN A 388 -19.16 -2.80 -31.33
CA GLN A 388 -19.68 -3.59 -30.22
C GLN A 388 -18.63 -4.49 -29.55
N ASP A 389 -17.67 -5.02 -30.32
CA ASP A 389 -16.57 -5.84 -29.78
C ASP A 389 -15.67 -4.98 -28.88
N VAL A 390 -15.38 -3.75 -29.33
CA VAL A 390 -14.57 -2.76 -28.59
C VAL A 390 -15.30 -2.28 -27.34
N GLU A 391 -16.59 -1.97 -27.42
CA GLU A 391 -17.39 -1.61 -26.25
C GLU A 391 -17.40 -2.72 -25.20
N ARG A 392 -17.58 -3.98 -25.63
CA ARG A 392 -17.55 -5.14 -24.73
C ARG A 392 -16.20 -5.28 -24.04
N TYR A 393 -15.11 -5.11 -24.76
CA TYR A 393 -13.76 -5.10 -24.19
C TYR A 393 -13.64 -4.03 -23.09
N CYS A 394 -14.02 -2.79 -23.39
CA CYS A 394 -13.93 -1.70 -22.42
C CYS A 394 -14.81 -1.95 -21.19
N ARG A 395 -16.02 -2.51 -21.35
CA ARG A 395 -16.91 -2.86 -20.23
C ARG A 395 -16.37 -4.01 -19.37
N GLU A 396 -15.77 -5.05 -19.95
CA GLU A 396 -15.18 -6.16 -19.18
C GLU A 396 -13.91 -5.71 -18.41
N HIS A 397 -13.15 -4.78 -18.98
CA HIS A 397 -11.94 -4.24 -18.35
C HIS A 397 -12.22 -3.10 -17.37
N TYR A 398 -13.35 -2.42 -17.49
CA TYR A 398 -13.83 -1.47 -16.49
C TYR A 398 -14.00 -2.15 -15.13
N LYS A 399 -13.49 -1.49 -14.09
CA LYS A 399 -13.69 -1.91 -12.70
C LYS A 399 -14.42 -0.79 -11.98
N SER A 400 -15.51 -1.09 -11.30
CA SER A 400 -16.31 -0.11 -10.52
C SER A 400 -15.49 0.72 -9.55
N ARG A 401 -14.37 0.17 -9.04
CA ARG A 401 -13.40 0.89 -8.20
C ARG A 401 -12.81 2.14 -8.85
N MET A 402 -12.69 2.17 -10.18
CA MET A 402 -12.11 3.31 -10.93
C MET A 402 -12.94 4.59 -10.76
N THR A 403 -14.22 4.46 -10.39
CA THR A 403 -15.14 5.58 -10.16
C THR A 403 -15.58 5.69 -8.71
N GLN A 404 -14.91 5.00 -7.78
CA GLN A 404 -15.14 5.11 -6.35
C GLN A 404 -14.18 6.12 -5.72
N PRO A 405 -14.55 6.78 -4.61
CA PRO A 405 -13.62 7.65 -3.88
C PRO A 405 -12.37 6.89 -3.43
N LEU A 406 -11.20 7.46 -3.70
CA LEU A 406 -9.89 7.02 -3.19
C LEU A 406 -9.76 7.28 -1.68
N TYR A 407 -10.24 8.45 -1.24
CA TYR A 407 -10.27 8.87 0.15
C TYR A 407 -11.26 10.03 0.38
N MET A 408 -11.58 10.32 1.64
CA MET A 408 -12.33 11.50 2.04
C MET A 408 -11.41 12.42 2.85
N ALA A 409 -11.38 13.70 2.51
CA ALA A 409 -10.64 14.70 3.27
C ALA A 409 -11.42 16.01 3.33
N GLY A 410 -11.50 16.62 4.52
CA GLY A 410 -12.26 17.86 4.72
C GLY A 410 -13.73 17.77 4.28
N GLY A 411 -14.37 16.60 4.44
CA GLY A 411 -15.76 16.36 4.00
C GLY A 411 -15.94 16.14 2.50
N ARG A 412 -14.88 16.24 1.68
CA ARG A 412 -14.92 15.99 0.23
C ARG A 412 -14.41 14.60 -0.11
N ASN A 413 -15.11 13.92 -1.01
CA ASN A 413 -14.62 12.70 -1.65
C ASN A 413 -13.64 13.04 -2.78
N TYR A 414 -12.48 12.40 -2.77
CA TYR A 414 -11.46 12.52 -3.80
C TYR A 414 -11.45 11.24 -4.65
N PHE A 415 -11.60 11.41 -5.96
CA PHE A 415 -11.61 10.32 -6.95
C PHE A 415 -10.31 10.31 -7.74
N ILE A 416 -10.12 9.30 -8.62
CA ILE A 416 -8.96 9.23 -9.51
C ILE A 416 -8.81 10.53 -10.32
N LYS A 417 -9.91 11.06 -10.88
CA LYS A 417 -9.92 12.34 -11.63
C LYS A 417 -9.41 13.54 -10.83
N ASP A 418 -9.47 13.50 -9.50
CA ASP A 418 -9.02 14.60 -8.64
C ASP A 418 -7.53 14.51 -8.31
N MET A 419 -6.83 13.44 -8.68
CA MET A 419 -5.41 13.23 -8.33
C MET A 419 -4.46 13.88 -9.33
N LEU A 420 -3.34 14.40 -8.85
CA LEU A 420 -2.26 14.94 -9.69
C LEU A 420 -1.56 13.85 -10.53
N LEU A 421 -1.52 12.62 -10.01
CA LEU A 421 -0.91 11.47 -10.68
C LEU A 421 -1.98 10.42 -10.92
N LEU A 422 -2.40 10.28 -12.18
CA LEU A 422 -3.36 9.28 -12.58
C LEU A 422 -2.66 7.91 -12.69
N LYS A 423 -2.82 7.10 -11.65
CA LYS A 423 -2.40 5.70 -11.68
C LYS A 423 -3.52 4.85 -12.24
N TRP A 424 -3.50 4.61 -13.55
CA TRP A 424 -4.34 3.57 -14.14
C TRP A 424 -3.95 2.21 -13.55
N LEU A 425 -4.93 1.52 -12.96
CA LEU A 425 -4.79 0.13 -12.53
C LEU A 425 -4.82 -0.74 -13.80
N GLY A 426 -3.70 -0.77 -14.53
CA GLY A 426 -3.57 -1.43 -15.82
C GLY A 426 -2.11 -1.73 -16.18
N THR A 427 -1.62 -2.85 -15.64
CA THR A 427 -0.47 -3.65 -16.10
C THR A 427 0.96 -3.11 -15.96
N SER A 428 1.82 -4.01 -15.48
CA SER A 428 3.27 -3.93 -15.30
C SER A 428 4.10 -3.72 -16.58
N SER A 429 3.48 -3.38 -17.71
CA SER A 429 4.12 -3.25 -19.02
C SER A 429 4.24 -1.81 -19.54
N GLY A 430 3.76 -0.80 -18.80
CA GLY A 430 3.84 0.60 -19.25
C GLY A 430 3.03 0.90 -20.52
N LEU A 431 2.11 0.01 -20.89
CA LEU A 431 1.14 0.22 -21.95
C LEU A 431 -0.18 0.63 -21.29
N THR A 432 -0.50 1.91 -21.41
CA THR A 432 -1.85 2.43 -21.20
C THR A 432 -2.77 1.69 -22.17
N TYR A 433 -3.65 0.83 -21.66
CA TYR A 433 -4.68 0.22 -22.49
C TYR A 433 -5.88 1.16 -22.51
N ALA A 434 -6.17 1.65 -23.72
CA ALA A 434 -7.18 2.65 -24.05
C ALA A 434 -6.93 4.02 -23.37
N ARG A 435 -7.05 5.08 -24.17
CA ARG A 435 -7.03 6.47 -23.70
C ARG A 435 -7.91 6.70 -22.48
#